data_AF-R4LIX3-F1
#
_entry.id   AF-R4LIX3-F1
#
_cell.length_a   1.000
_cell.length_b   1.000
_cell.length_c   1.000
_cell.angle_alpha   90.00
_cell.angle_beta   90.00
_cell.angle_gamma   90.00
#
_symmetry.space_group_name_H-M   'P 1'
#
loop_
_entity.id
_entity.type
_entity.pdbx_description
1 polymer ?
#
loop_
_entity_poly.entity_id
_entity_poly.type
_entity_poly.pdbx_seq_one_letter_code
_entity_poly.pdbx_strand_id
1 'polypeptide(L)'
;MGEGYYNDGGHVLDAGSLDEIRADLLQTAQVNTMPHRLDLAALEAVIAEPHPPGTLARLVGWEANRVLDDPSDAGAAEFLRQLACMLRDVLDEV
;
A
#
# COMPACT_ATOMS: atom_id res chain seq x y z
N MET A 1 -15.25 -12.29 -39.82
CA MET A 1 -15.92 -11.89 -38.57
C MET A 1 -15.62 -13.00 -37.57
N GLY A 2 -14.56 -13.00 -36.77
CA GLY A 2 -13.81 -11.89 -36.19
C GLY A 2 -14.12 -11.76 -34.70
N GLU A 3 -14.26 -12.86 -33.96
CA GLU A 3 -14.43 -12.83 -32.50
C GLU A 3 -13.26 -13.58 -31.87
N GLY A 4 -12.23 -12.81 -31.52
CA GLY A 4 -11.06 -13.28 -30.82
C GLY A 4 -11.40 -13.52 -29.36
N TYR A 5 -11.47 -14.79 -28.97
CA TYR A 5 -11.35 -15.25 -27.60
C TYR A 5 -9.89 -15.05 -27.15
N TYR A 6 -9.58 -13.82 -26.73
CA TYR A 6 -8.51 -13.57 -25.77
C TYR A 6 -9.22 -13.25 -24.45
N ASN A 7 -9.62 -14.30 -23.74
CA ASN A 7 -9.84 -14.17 -22.31
C ASN A 7 -8.44 -14.06 -21.71
N ASP A 8 -7.95 -12.82 -21.67
CA ASP A 8 -6.71 -12.42 -21.06
C ASP A 8 -6.59 -13.09 -19.69
N GLY A 9 -5.49 -13.81 -19.51
CA GLY A 9 -5.25 -14.55 -18.30
C GLY A 9 -5.19 -13.60 -17.12
N GLY A 10 -6.30 -13.52 -16.38
CA GLY A 10 -6.33 -13.04 -15.00
C GLY A 10 -5.48 -13.97 -14.15
N HIS A 11 -4.16 -13.87 -14.31
CA HIS A 11 -3.21 -14.36 -13.37
C HIS A 11 -3.52 -13.64 -12.07
N VAL A 12 -4.07 -14.42 -11.14
CA VAL A 12 -4.17 -14.09 -9.73
C VAL A 12 -2.74 -13.89 -9.24
N LEU A 13 -2.20 -12.70 -9.48
CA LEU A 13 -1.04 -12.20 -8.78
C LEU A 13 -1.62 -11.67 -7.47
N ASP A 14 -1.45 -12.45 -6.41
CA ASP A 14 -1.86 -12.20 -5.03
C ASP A 14 -1.06 -11.02 -4.40
N ALA A 15 -0.91 -9.94 -5.17
CA ALA A 15 -0.23 -8.71 -4.83
C ALA A 15 -0.81 -7.60 -5.70
N GLY A 16 -2.07 -7.23 -5.44
CA GLY A 16 -2.80 -6.21 -6.19
C GLY A 16 -1.98 -4.95 -6.45
N SER A 17 -2.18 -4.33 -7.60
CA SER A 17 -1.46 -3.12 -8.00
C SER A 17 -1.74 -1.96 -7.03
N LEU A 18 -0.88 -0.94 -6.99
CA LEU A 18 -1.11 0.26 -6.17
C LEU A 18 -2.47 0.93 -6.46
N ASP A 19 -2.94 0.83 -7.70
CA ASP A 19 -4.27 1.30 -8.12
C ASP A 19 -5.42 0.51 -7.48
N GLU A 20 -5.30 -0.82 -7.39
CA GLU A 20 -6.29 -1.67 -6.73
C GLU A 20 -6.35 -1.38 -5.22
N ILE A 21 -5.19 -1.15 -4.59
CA ILE A 21 -5.10 -0.72 -3.20
C ILE A 21 -5.81 0.63 -3.02
N ARG A 22 -5.57 1.60 -3.92
CA ARG A 22 -6.25 2.90 -3.88
C ARG A 22 -7.78 2.75 -3.98
N ALA A 23 -8.26 1.92 -4.90
CA ALA A 23 -9.69 1.69 -5.09
C ALA A 23 -10.37 1.07 -3.85
N ASP A 24 -9.71 0.11 -3.20
CA ASP A 24 -10.18 -0.51 -1.95
C ASP A 24 -10.22 0.50 -0.78
N LEU A 25 -9.17 1.31 -0.66
CA LEU A 25 -9.11 2.39 0.33
C LEU A 25 -10.25 3.39 0.12
N LEU A 26 -10.50 3.84 -1.11
CA LEU A 26 -11.61 4.74 -1.44
C LEU A 26 -12.96 4.13 -1.11
N GLN A 27 -13.19 2.86 -1.45
CA GLN A 27 -14.44 2.17 -1.14
C GLN A 27 -14.68 2.13 0.38
N THR A 28 -13.64 1.80 1.15
CA THR A 28 -13.72 1.78 2.62
C THR A 28 -13.95 3.18 3.18
N ALA A 29 -13.28 4.21 2.62
CA ALA A 29 -13.40 5.60 3.08
C ALA A 29 -14.81 6.17 2.92
N GLN A 30 -15.53 5.79 1.85
CA GLN A 30 -16.93 6.17 1.65
C GLN A 30 -17.87 5.65 2.75
N VAL A 31 -17.51 4.52 3.38
CA VAL A 31 -18.30 3.92 4.46
C VAL A 31 -17.82 4.42 5.83
N ASN A 32 -16.50 4.46 6.04
CA ASN A 32 -15.88 4.92 7.28
C ASN A 32 -14.42 5.34 7.07
N THR A 33 -14.10 6.58 7.43
CA THR A 33 -12.75 7.13 7.33
C THR A 33 -11.89 6.91 8.58
N MET A 34 -12.49 6.50 9.71
CA MET A 34 -11.78 6.25 10.96
C MET A 34 -10.66 5.20 10.87
N PRO A 35 -10.83 4.03 10.23
CA PRO A 35 -9.73 3.07 10.09
C PRO A 35 -8.54 3.70 9.36
N HIS A 36 -8.78 4.37 8.23
CA HIS A 36 -7.72 5.02 7.44
C HIS A 36 -6.98 6.12 8.21
N ARG A 37 -7.67 6.87 9.07
CA ARG A 37 -7.02 7.85 9.95
C ARG A 37 -6.12 7.20 11.00
N LEU A 38 -6.53 6.06 11.52
CA LEU A 38 -5.74 5.29 12.50
C LEU A 38 -4.53 4.65 11.82
N ASP A 39 -4.71 4.10 10.63
CA ASP A 39 -3.63 3.53 9.81
C ASP A 39 -2.61 4.61 9.40
N LEU A 40 -3.09 5.79 8.97
CA LEU A 40 -2.22 6.93 8.67
C LEU A 40 -1.39 7.34 9.89
N ALA A 41 -2.02 7.49 11.05
CA ALA A 41 -1.32 7.84 12.28
C ALA A 41 -0.30 6.78 12.71
N ALA A 42 -0.63 5.50 12.54
CA ALA A 42 0.30 4.39 12.83
C ALA A 42 1.50 4.39 11.87
N LEU A 43 1.27 4.61 10.57
CA LEU A 43 2.34 4.73 9.57
C LEU A 43 3.24 5.93 9.86
N GLU A 44 2.68 7.10 10.18
CA GLU A 44 3.45 8.29 10.54
C GLU A 44 4.29 8.07 11.80
N ALA A 45 3.75 7.38 12.82
CA ALA A 45 4.49 7.01 14.02
C ALA A 45 5.67 6.09 13.69
N VAL A 46 5.42 5.02 12.93
CA VAL A 46 6.48 4.09 12.50
C VAL A 46 7.54 4.80 11.68
N ILE A 47 7.19 5.73 10.78
CA ILE A 47 8.20 6.47 10.00
C ILE A 47 8.99 7.45 10.86
N ALA A 48 8.38 8.04 11.89
CA ALA A 48 9.01 9.03 12.76
C ALA A 48 9.93 8.42 13.83
N GLU A 49 9.67 7.17 14.23
CA GLU A 49 10.48 6.48 15.22
C GLU A 49 11.83 5.99 14.66
N PRO A 50 12.94 6.14 15.41
CA PRO A 50 14.21 5.56 15.01
C PRO A 50 14.17 4.04 15.18
N HIS A 51 14.23 3.31 14.07
CA HIS A 51 14.23 1.85 14.06
C HIS A 51 15.65 1.27 14.03
N PRO A 52 15.84 0.05 14.56
CA PRO A 52 17.03 -0.73 14.27
C PRO A 52 17.19 -0.92 12.75
N PRO A 53 18.44 -1.01 12.25
CA PRO A 53 18.67 -1.34 10.84
C PRO A 53 18.08 -2.71 10.50
N GLY A 54 17.42 -2.78 9.35
CA GLY A 54 16.70 -3.91 8.78
C GLY A 54 15.26 -4.05 9.25
N THR A 55 14.80 -3.26 10.24
CA THR A 55 13.46 -3.41 10.80
C THR A 55 12.35 -2.99 9.84
N LEU A 56 12.50 -1.87 9.14
CA LEU A 56 11.48 -1.40 8.19
C LEU A 56 11.46 -2.30 6.95
N ALA A 57 12.64 -2.68 6.46
CA ALA A 57 12.75 -3.63 5.34
C ALA A 57 12.08 -4.97 5.66
N ARG A 58 12.27 -5.49 6.88
CA ARG A 58 11.60 -6.73 7.32
C ARG A 58 10.11 -6.54 7.47
N LEU A 59 9.66 -5.41 8.03
CA LEU A 59 8.23 -5.13 8.21
C LEU A 59 7.51 -5.10 6.86
N VAL A 60 8.04 -4.38 5.88
CA VAL A 60 7.41 -4.33 4.55
C VAL A 60 7.55 -5.66 3.80
N GLY A 61 8.72 -6.29 3.85
CA GLY A 61 8.99 -7.52 3.12
C GLY A 61 8.25 -8.74 3.67
N TRP A 62 8.08 -8.83 4.99
CA TRP A 62 7.49 -10.01 5.65
C TRP A 62 6.04 -9.77 6.06
N GLU A 63 5.74 -8.66 6.74
CA GLU A 63 4.40 -8.40 7.26
C GLU A 63 3.46 -7.87 6.17
N ALA A 64 3.95 -6.98 5.31
CA ALA A 64 3.18 -6.50 4.16
C ALA A 64 3.34 -7.40 2.92
N ASN A 65 4.14 -8.48 3.01
CA ASN A 65 4.45 -9.42 1.92
C ASN A 65 4.78 -8.73 0.59
N ARG A 66 5.43 -7.57 0.65
CA ARG A 66 5.72 -6.72 -0.51
C ARG A 66 7.19 -6.80 -0.88
N VAL A 67 7.45 -7.16 -2.13
CA VAL A 67 8.79 -7.07 -2.72
C VAL A 67 9.04 -5.61 -3.10
N LEU A 68 10.01 -4.99 -2.42
CA LEU A 68 10.48 -3.64 -2.72
C LEU A 68 11.56 -3.66 -3.79
N ASP A 69 11.63 -2.60 -4.60
CA ASP A 69 12.72 -2.39 -5.57
C ASP A 69 14.06 -2.16 -4.84
N ASP A 70 14.05 -1.31 -3.81
CA ASP A 70 15.13 -1.21 -2.83
C ASP A 70 14.76 -1.98 -1.55
N PRO A 71 15.39 -3.13 -1.26
CA PRO A 71 15.10 -3.94 -0.07
C PRO A 71 15.77 -3.39 1.21
N SER A 72 16.19 -2.13 1.22
CA SER A 72 16.78 -1.47 2.38
C SER A 72 15.70 -0.77 3.22
N ASP A 73 16.02 -0.39 4.46
CA ASP A 73 15.07 0.40 5.26
C ASP A 73 14.73 1.75 4.64
N ALA A 74 15.63 2.30 3.83
CA ALA A 74 15.38 3.52 3.06
C ALA A 74 14.25 3.29 2.04
N GLY A 75 14.34 2.25 1.21
CA GLY A 75 13.26 1.87 0.30
C GLY A 75 11.95 1.52 1.01
N ALA A 76 12.03 0.85 2.15
CA ALA A 76 10.85 0.57 2.97
C ALA A 76 10.20 1.84 3.54
N ALA A 77 10.99 2.78 4.04
CA ALA A 77 10.50 4.07 4.51
C ALA A 77 9.85 4.89 3.37
N GLU A 78 10.45 4.89 2.18
CA GLU A 78 9.88 5.55 1.00
C GLU A 78 8.56 4.90 0.55
N PHE A 79 8.46 3.57 0.61
CA PHE A 79 7.20 2.87 0.36
C PHE A 79 6.12 3.23 1.39
N LEU A 80 6.46 3.22 2.68
CA LEU A 80 5.52 3.58 3.75
C LEU A 80 5.07 5.04 3.63
N ARG A 81 5.96 5.95 3.21
CA ARG A 81 5.60 7.35 2.90
C ARG A 81 4.65 7.47 1.72
N GLN A 82 4.87 6.71 0.65
CA GLN A 82 3.95 6.68 -0.49
C GLN A 82 2.56 6.18 -0.08
N LEU A 83 2.49 5.14 0.74
CA LEU A 83 1.24 4.62 1.28
C LEU A 83 0.53 5.64 2.18
N ALA A 84 1.26 6.30 3.08
CA ALA A 84 0.72 7.37 3.93
C ALA A 84 0.20 8.54 3.08
N CYS A 85 0.91 8.91 2.01
CA CYS A 85 0.45 9.93 1.07
C CYS A 85 -0.85 9.53 0.37
N MET A 86 -0.96 8.26 -0.05
CA MET A 86 -2.19 7.73 -0.68
C MET A 86 -3.37 7.74 0.29
N LEU A 87 -3.18 7.30 1.55
CA LEU A 87 -4.22 7.37 2.58
C LEU A 87 -4.69 8.80 2.82
N ARG A 88 -3.75 9.75 2.85
CA ARG A 88 -4.06 11.16 3.03
C ARG A 88 -4.85 11.74 1.86
N ASP A 89 -4.48 11.37 0.63
CA ASP A 89 -5.19 11.75 -0.60
C ASP A 89 -6.63 11.21 -0.56
N VAL A 90 -6.82 9.93 -0.26
CA VAL A 90 -8.14 9.31 -0.09
C VAL A 90 -8.98 10.00 0.99
N LEU A 91 -8.36 10.39 2.11
CA LEU A 91 -9.03 11.11 3.19
C LEU A 91 -9.38 12.56 2.86
N ASP A 92 -8.69 13.18 1.90
CA ASP A 92 -8.98 14.54 1.41
C ASP A 92 -10.11 14.54 0.37
N GLU A 93 -10.26 13.44 -0.39
CA GLU A 93 -11.29 13.28 -1.42
C GLU A 93 -12.71 13.00 -0.87
N VAL A 94 -12.86 12.69 0.43
CA VAL A 94 -14.13 12.27 1.07
C VAL A 94 -14.76 13.30 1.99
#